data_AF-A0A533UP04-F1
#
_entry.id   AF-A0A533UP04-F1
#
_cell.length_a   1.000
_cell.length_b   1.000
_cell.length_c   1.000
_cell.angle_alpha   90.00
_cell.angle_beta   90.00
_cell.angle_gamma   90.00
#
_symmetry.space_group_name_H-M   'P 1'
#
loop_
_entity.id
_entity.type
_entity.pdbx_description
1 polymer ?
#
loop_
_entity_poly.entity_id
_entity_poly.type
_entity_poly.pdbx_seq_one_letter_code
_entity_poly.pdbx_strand_id
1 'polypeptide(L)'
;MKYRSRTEISSMILESARSGATKTKIMYKAYLSYLQVVEYLKHLQQNDLLVYEEGTQLYRPTEKGLKFLNISNDLNEMTILTNSKNYNIVES
;
A
#
# COMPACT_ATOMS: atom_id res chain seq x y z
N MET A 1 -17.48 -9.05 -3.78
CA MET A 1 -16.06 -9.23 -3.39
C MET A 1 -15.32 -7.97 -3.82
N LYS A 2 -14.81 -7.15 -2.89
CA LYS A 2 -14.09 -5.92 -3.25
C LYS A 2 -12.70 -6.31 -3.73
N TYR A 3 -12.43 -6.15 -5.03
CA TYR A 3 -11.09 -6.33 -5.56
C TYR A 3 -10.20 -5.20 -5.06
N ARG A 4 -9.00 -5.55 -4.58
CA ARG A 4 -7.99 -4.55 -4.21
C ARG A 4 -7.32 -4.05 -5.47
N SER A 5 -7.33 -2.74 -5.65
CA SER A 5 -6.60 -2.06 -6.70
C SER A 5 -5.09 -2.18 -6.50
N ARG A 6 -4.32 -1.96 -7.57
CA ARG A 6 -2.85 -1.90 -7.51
C ARG A 6 -2.37 -0.80 -6.55
N THR A 7 -3.09 0.31 -6.48
CA THR A 7 -2.82 1.42 -5.56
C THR A 7 -3.03 0.99 -4.12
N GLU A 8 -4.16 0.34 -3.79
CA GLU A 8 -4.42 -0.17 -2.44
C GLU A 8 -3.32 -1.17 -2.01
N ILE A 9 -2.94 -2.11 -2.89
CA ILE A 9 -1.87 -3.07 -2.59
C ILE A 9 -0.52 -2.36 -2.36
N SER A 10 -0.19 -1.39 -3.20
CA SER A 10 1.06 -0.60 -3.07
C SER A 10 1.09 0.16 -1.74
N SER A 11 0.00 0.83 -1.37
CA SER A 11 -0.11 1.54 -0.09
C SER A 11 0.00 0.59 1.10
N MET A 12 -0.63 -0.59 1.05
CA MET A 12 -0.51 -1.60 2.10
C MET A 12 0.94 -2.09 2.28
N ILE A 13 1.68 -2.29 1.19
CA ILE A 13 3.09 -2.68 1.25
C ILE A 13 3.94 -1.57 1.90
N LEU A 14 3.78 -0.33 1.43
CA LEU A 14 4.53 0.82 1.93
C LEU A 14 4.25 1.07 3.41
N GLU A 15 2.99 1.02 3.83
CA GLU A 15 2.62 1.15 5.25
C GLU A 15 3.18 -0.02 6.09
N SER A 16 3.14 -1.25 5.57
CA SER A 16 3.71 -2.41 6.25
C SER A 16 5.23 -2.30 6.48
N ALA A 17 5.92 -1.60 5.59
CA ALA A 17 7.36 -1.38 5.58
C ALA A 17 7.79 -0.07 6.26
N ARG A 18 6.86 0.77 6.75
CA ARG A 18 7.13 2.12 7.27
C ARG A 18 8.23 2.16 8.33
N SER A 19 8.27 1.18 9.24
CA SER A 19 9.29 1.04 10.28
C SER A 19 10.40 0.04 9.94
N GLY A 20 10.50 -0.38 8.68
CA GLY A 20 11.33 -1.51 8.26
C GLY A 20 10.56 -2.83 8.39
N ALA A 21 10.51 -3.60 7.32
CA ALA A 21 9.89 -4.92 7.35
C ALA A 21 10.56 -5.91 6.41
N THR A 22 10.61 -7.17 6.81
CA THR A 22 11.04 -8.26 5.92
C THR A 22 9.98 -8.52 4.85
N LYS A 23 10.41 -9.10 3.72
CA LYS A 23 9.52 -9.57 2.65
C LYS A 23 8.36 -10.42 3.20
N THR A 24 8.65 -11.34 4.12
CA THR A 24 7.64 -12.20 4.75
C THR A 24 6.62 -11.39 5.54
N LYS A 25 7.05 -10.42 6.35
CA LYS A 25 6.14 -9.56 7.12
C LYS A 25 5.24 -8.72 6.21
N ILE A 26 5.79 -8.20 5.10
CA ILE A 26 5.05 -7.47 4.07
C ILE A 26 4.01 -8.38 3.42
N MET A 27 4.41 -9.58 3.02
CA MET A 27 3.53 -10.57 2.39
C MET A 27 2.29 -10.87 3.23
N TYR A 28 2.48 -11.15 4.52
CA TYR A 28 1.37 -11.43 5.44
C TYR A 28 0.49 -10.19 5.68
N LYS A 29 1.08 -9.02 5.95
CA LYS A 29 0.30 -7.80 6.21
C LYS A 29 -0.46 -7.30 4.97
N ALA A 30 0.10 -7.50 3.78
CA ALA A 30 -0.54 -7.12 2.53
C ALA A 30 -1.37 -8.26 1.90
N TYR A 31 -1.56 -9.40 2.58
CA TYR A 31 -2.31 -10.56 2.07
C TYR A 31 -1.91 -10.95 0.64
N LEU A 32 -0.61 -11.09 0.39
CA LEU A 32 -0.06 -11.43 -0.93
C LEU A 32 0.46 -12.86 -0.94
N SER A 33 0.41 -13.51 -2.10
CA SER A 33 1.20 -14.72 -2.34
C SER A 33 2.69 -14.38 -2.49
N TYR A 34 3.55 -15.40 -2.41
CA TYR A 34 4.98 -15.22 -2.63
C TYR A 34 5.30 -14.57 -3.98
N LEU A 35 4.64 -15.02 -5.06
CA LEU A 35 4.85 -14.46 -6.39
C LEU A 35 4.43 -12.99 -6.45
N GLN A 36 3.26 -12.68 -5.89
CA GLN A 36 2.74 -11.32 -5.86
C GLN A 36 3.66 -10.37 -5.08
N VAL A 37 4.11 -10.75 -3.87
CA VAL A 37 4.97 -9.85 -3.09
C VAL A 37 6.31 -9.60 -3.80
N VAL A 38 6.88 -10.60 -4.47
CA VAL A 38 8.13 -10.42 -5.24
C VAL A 38 7.94 -9.44 -6.41
N GLU A 39 6.86 -9.59 -7.17
CA GLU A 39 6.55 -8.70 -8.30
C GLU A 39 6.30 -7.26 -7.84
N TYR A 40 5.52 -7.07 -6.76
CA TYR A 40 5.24 -5.74 -6.23
C TYR A 40 6.48 -5.09 -5.62
N LEU A 41 7.31 -5.82 -4.85
CA LEU A 41 8.54 -5.26 -4.30
C LEU A 41 9.47 -4.77 -5.43
N LYS A 42 9.64 -5.60 -6.48
CA LYS A 42 10.41 -5.21 -7.67
C LYS A 42 9.83 -3.96 -8.33
N HIS A 43 8.52 -3.91 -8.55
CA HIS A 43 7.86 -2.77 -9.17
C HIS A 43 8.01 -1.49 -8.35
N LEU A 44 7.85 -1.56 -7.03
CA LEU A 44 7.98 -0.40 -6.13
C LEU A 44 9.43 0.11 -6.08
N GLN A 45 10.41 -0.80 -6.08
CA GLN A 45 11.83 -0.45 -6.16
C GLN A 45 12.18 0.21 -7.50
N GLN A 46 11.69 -0.32 -8.61
CA GLN A 46 11.91 0.27 -9.95
C GLN A 46 11.33 1.68 -10.08
N ASN A 47 10.28 1.99 -9.31
CA ASN A 47 9.64 3.30 -9.28
C ASN A 47 10.18 4.21 -8.17
N ASP A 48 11.24 3.81 -7.46
CA ASP A 48 11.83 4.56 -6.36
C ASP A 48 10.83 4.86 -5.22
N LEU A 49 9.90 3.95 -4.96
CA LEU A 49 8.94 4.06 -3.85
C LEU A 49 9.38 3.25 -2.63
N LEU A 50 10.23 2.25 -2.82
CA LEU A 50 10.69 1.34 -1.78
C LEU A 50 12.16 1.03 -2.00
N VAL A 51 12.92 0.93 -0.93
CA VAL A 51 14.34 0.51 -0.94
C VAL A 51 14.52 -0.74 -0.08
N TYR A 52 15.47 -1.57 -0.46
CA TYR A 52 15.98 -2.66 0.35
C TYR A 52 17.23 -2.20 1.08
N GLU A 53 17.23 -2.28 2.41
CA GLU A 53 18.37 -1.95 3.25
C GLU A 53 19.38 -3.10 3.22
N GLU A 54 20.44 -2.94 2.43
CA GLU A 54 21.49 -3.94 2.28
C GLU A 54 22.02 -4.44 3.62
N GLY A 55 22.18 -5.76 3.75
CA GLY A 55 22.64 -6.41 4.97
C GLY A 55 21.59 -6.61 6.07
N THR A 56 20.39 -6.04 5.96
CA THR A 56 19.38 -6.09 7.05
C THR A 56 18.16 -6.96 6.76
N GLN A 57 17.94 -7.36 5.51
CA GLN A 57 16.70 -7.99 5.03
C GLN A 57 15.44 -7.11 5.13
N LEU A 58 15.59 -5.83 5.46
CA LEU A 58 14.48 -4.91 5.63
C LEU A 58 14.22 -4.12 4.35
N TYR A 59 12.94 -3.90 4.10
CA TYR A 59 12.46 -2.93 3.12
C TYR A 59 11.92 -1.71 3.86
N ARG A 60 12.15 -0.53 3.28
CA ARG A 60 11.60 0.75 3.76
C ARG A 60 11.09 1.61 2.61
N PRO A 61 10.02 2.39 2.82
CA PRO A 61 9.63 3.42 1.87
C PRO A 61 10.74 4.46 1.71
N THR A 62 10.94 4.92 0.49
CA THR A 62 11.72 6.14 0.22
C THR A 62 10.87 7.37 0.59
N GLU A 63 11.44 8.58 0.53
CA GLU A 63 10.65 9.81 0.66
C GLU A 63 9.52 9.90 -0.38
N LYS A 64 9.80 9.48 -1.62
CA LYS A 64 8.82 9.42 -2.70
C LYS A 64 7.72 8.39 -2.39
N GLY A 65 8.08 7.25 -1.82
CA GLY A 65 7.14 6.24 -1.32
C GLY A 65 6.23 6.77 -0.22
N LEU A 66 6.76 7.53 0.73
CA LEU A 66 5.97 8.15 1.80
C LEU A 66 5.00 9.21 1.25
N LYS A 67 5.43 10.02 0.28
CA LYS A 67 4.53 10.98 -0.41
C LYS A 67 3.40 10.26 -1.14
N PHE A 68 3.71 9.20 -1.88
CA PHE A 68 2.71 8.37 -2.55
C PHE A 68 1.69 7.80 -1.56
N LEU A 69 2.17 7.29 -0.43
CA LEU A 69 1.33 6.69 0.61
C LEU A 69 0.36 7.70 1.22
N ASN A 70 0.83 8.91 1.54
CA ASN A 70 -0.02 9.98 2.07
C ASN A 70 -1.14 10.34 1.09
N ILE A 71 -0.79 10.62 -0.18
CA ILE A 71 -1.78 10.95 -1.23
C ILE A 71 -2.78 9.81 -1.41
N SER A 72 -2.31 8.56 -1.37
CA SER A 72 -3.18 7.40 -1.53
C SER A 72 -4.16 7.23 -0.36
N ASN A 73 -3.75 7.59 0.85
CA ASN A 73 -4.63 7.57 2.02
C ASN A 73 -5.69 8.68 1.93
N ASP A 74 -5.30 9.89 1.54
CA ASP A 74 -6.21 11.03 1.35
C ASP A 74 -7.29 10.70 0.30
N LEU A 75 -6.89 10.11 -0.82
CA LEU A 75 -7.84 9.69 -1.88
C LEU A 75 -8.80 8.60 -1.40
N ASN A 76 -8.32 7.67 -0.57
CA ASN A 76 -9.18 6.63 0.00
C ASN A 76 -10.19 7.23 0.98
N GLU A 77 -9.78 8.19 1.81
CA GLU A 77 -10.68 8.92 2.72
C GLU A 77 -11.77 9.69 1.94
N MET A 78 -11.39 10.41 0.88
CA MET A 78 -12.35 11.09 0.00
C MET A 78 -13.34 10.12 -0.65
N THR A 79 -12.88 8.95 -1.08
CA THR A 79 -13.73 7.90 -1.68
C THR A 79 -14.73 7.31 -0.68
N ILE A 80 -14.36 7.22 0.60
CA ILE A 80 -15.25 6.79 1.68
C ILE A 80 -16.33 7.86 1.96
N LEU A 81 -15.94 9.14 1.95
CA LEU A 81 -16.86 10.27 2.15
C LEU A 81 -17.88 10.42 1.02
N THR A 82 -17.48 10.20 -0.24
CA THR A 82 -18.42 10.22 -1.38
C THR A 82 -19.38 9.04 -1.33
N ASN A 83 -18.91 7.84 -0.97
CA ASN A 83 -19.77 6.66 -0.86
C ASN A 83 -20.74 6.73 0.32
N SER A 84 -20.37 7.34 1.45
CA SER A 84 -21.24 7.50 2.62
C SER A 84 -22.35 8.54 2.43
N LYS A 85 -22.12 9.60 1.64
CA LYS A 85 -23.17 10.57 1.28
C LYS A 85 -24.30 9.95 0.45
N ASN A 86 -24.02 8.88 -0.31
CA ASN A 86 -25.03 8.20 -1.12
C ASN A 86 -26.00 7.31 -0.32
N TYR A 87 -25.77 7.07 0.98
CA TYR A 87 -26.69 6.32 1.85
C TYR A 87 -27.69 7.20 2.62
N ASN A 88 -27.58 8.52 2.55
CA ASN A 88 -28.44 9.46 3.32
C ASN A 88 -29.52 10.15 2.47
N ILE A 89 -29.78 9.71 1.23
CA ILE A 89 -30.77 10.33 0.31
C ILE A 89 -31.99 9.41 0.08
N VAL A 90 -32.03 8.23 0.70
CA VAL A 90 -33.13 7.26 0.56
C VAL A 90 -33.90 7.05 1.86
N GLU A 91 -34.13 8.09 2.64
CA GLU A 91 -35.24 8.14 3.61
C GLU A 91 -35.86 9.54 3.56
N SER A 92 -36.94 9.67 2.79
CA SER A 92 -37.91 10.78 2.81
C SER A 92 -39.26 10.23 2.35
#